data_AF-S3J6W0-F1
#
_entry.id   AF-S3J6W0-F1
#
_cell.length_a   1.000
_cell.length_b   1.000
_cell.length_c   1.000
_cell.angle_alpha   90.00
_cell.angle_beta   90.00
_cell.angle_gamma   90.00
#
_symmetry.space_group_name_H-M   'P 1'
#
loop_
_entity.id
_entity.type
_entity.pdbx_description
1 polymer ?
#
loop_
_entity_poly.entity_id
_entity_poly.type
_entity_poly.pdbx_seq_one_letter_code
_entity_poly.pdbx_strand_id
1 'polypeptide(L)'
;MPQSKILVDTNAYLRLAKTIRPLLFVPFGDNEYCLYILPELNEELAGRRLQSKFPWVDEEEFAENRKHFPVIAKKQKLSIQQTFEYIWDHVQTELPGPSRVDAWYIAYALELGVPVVTDDQDMTELAKVFDARVMSTMALLKIMLDCGHTDMRTIDGLIDYWRYFSDIPANLRADYSHLFGKS
;
A
#
# COMPACT_ATOMS: atom_id res chain seq x y z
N MET A 1 -17.88 -14.53 0.57
CA MET A 1 -18.24 -13.60 -0.54
C MET A 1 -17.04 -13.59 -1.50
N PRO A 2 -16.99 -12.90 -2.65
CA PRO A 2 -15.69 -12.74 -3.32
C PRO A 2 -14.76 -11.91 -2.42
N GLN A 3 -13.52 -12.36 -2.26
CA GLN A 3 -12.48 -11.68 -1.47
C GLN A 3 -12.24 -10.24 -1.95
N SER A 4 -12.25 -9.28 -1.03
CA SER A 4 -12.00 -7.86 -1.34
C SER A 4 -10.50 -7.56 -1.34
N LYS A 5 -9.87 -7.61 -2.52
CA LYS A 5 -8.43 -7.34 -2.65
C LYS A 5 -8.12 -5.86 -2.45
N ILE A 6 -7.01 -5.57 -1.78
CA ILE A 6 -6.45 -4.23 -1.60
C ILE A 6 -4.96 -4.31 -1.92
N LEU A 7 -4.47 -3.39 -2.75
CA LEU A 7 -3.03 -3.26 -3.01
C LEU A 7 -2.40 -2.38 -1.92
N VAL A 8 -1.17 -2.70 -1.55
CA VAL A 8 -0.39 -1.95 -0.56
C VAL A 8 0.93 -1.57 -1.22
N ASP A 9 1.22 -0.28 -1.29
CA ASP A 9 2.48 0.20 -1.86
C ASP A 9 3.67 -0.02 -0.90
N THR A 10 4.86 0.39 -1.34
CA THR A 10 6.09 0.19 -0.57
C THR A 10 6.10 0.97 0.73
N ASN A 11 5.59 2.20 0.77
CA ASN A 11 5.59 3.01 1.98
C ASN A 11 4.61 2.47 3.03
N ALA A 12 3.41 2.08 2.61
CA ALA A 12 2.38 1.54 3.48
C ALA A 12 2.80 0.16 3.99
N TYR A 13 3.40 -0.68 3.13
CA TYR A 13 3.93 -1.97 3.52
C TYR A 13 5.00 -1.83 4.62
N LEU A 14 6.00 -0.98 4.41
CA LEU A 14 7.09 -0.75 5.36
C LEU A 14 6.58 -0.22 6.72
N ARG A 15 5.51 0.59 6.68
CA ARG A 15 4.86 1.12 7.88
C ARG A 15 4.08 0.07 8.66
N LEU A 16 3.43 -0.87 7.99
CA LEU A 16 2.51 -1.83 8.61
C LEU A 16 3.15 -3.17 8.97
N ALA A 17 3.97 -3.73 8.06
CA ALA A 17 4.36 -5.14 8.09
C ALA A 17 5.16 -5.53 9.33
N LYS A 18 5.89 -4.58 9.92
CA LYS A 18 6.65 -4.84 11.14
C LYS A 18 5.77 -5.03 12.38
N THR A 19 4.55 -4.52 12.39
CA THR A 19 3.65 -4.56 13.56
C THR A 19 2.50 -5.54 13.35
N ILE A 20 1.89 -5.55 12.17
CA ILE A 20 0.79 -6.45 11.84
C ILE A 20 1.36 -7.65 11.07
N ARG A 21 1.34 -8.83 11.69
CA ARG A 21 1.99 -10.04 11.15
C ARG A 21 1.09 -11.27 11.26
N PRO A 22 0.91 -12.05 10.17
CA PRO A 22 1.28 -11.72 8.80
C PRO A 22 0.40 -10.56 8.26
N LEU A 23 0.97 -9.68 7.45
CA LEU A 23 0.22 -8.57 6.86
C LEU A 23 -0.50 -8.99 5.58
N LEU A 24 0.22 -9.67 4.69
CA LEU A 24 -0.26 -10.03 3.35
C LEU A 24 -0.93 -11.40 3.36
N PHE A 25 -1.91 -11.56 2.47
CA PHE A 25 -2.60 -12.84 2.25
C PHE A 25 -3.34 -13.42 3.48
N VAL A 26 -3.75 -12.55 4.40
CA VAL A 26 -4.60 -12.90 5.54
C VAL A 26 -5.95 -12.18 5.37
N PRO A 27 -7.04 -12.89 5.04
CA PRO A 27 -8.37 -12.29 4.96
C PRO A 27 -8.85 -11.74 6.30
N PHE A 28 -9.52 -10.59 6.30
CA PHE A 28 -10.10 -10.00 7.51
C PHE A 28 -11.44 -9.30 7.26
N GLY A 29 -12.28 -9.27 8.31
CA GLY A 29 -13.63 -8.69 8.26
C GLY A 29 -14.62 -9.47 7.40
N ASP A 30 -15.89 -9.05 7.44
CA ASP A 30 -16.98 -9.72 6.71
C ASP A 30 -16.83 -9.65 5.18
N ASN A 31 -16.12 -8.63 4.69
CA ASN A 31 -15.82 -8.44 3.27
C ASN A 31 -14.62 -9.25 2.78
N GLU A 32 -14.01 -10.05 3.66
CA GLU A 32 -12.79 -10.84 3.38
C GLU A 32 -11.71 -9.96 2.72
N TYR A 33 -11.43 -8.80 3.33
CA TYR A 33 -10.38 -7.89 2.86
C TYR A 33 -9.04 -8.61 2.89
N CYS A 34 -8.25 -8.47 1.84
CA CYS A 34 -6.97 -9.16 1.75
C CYS A 34 -5.93 -8.27 1.06
N LEU A 35 -4.79 -8.12 1.72
CA LEU A 35 -3.71 -7.24 1.27
C LEU A 35 -2.75 -7.98 0.33
N TYR A 36 -2.39 -7.29 -0.75
CA TYR A 36 -1.43 -7.74 -1.74
C TYR A 36 -0.44 -6.64 -2.08
N ILE A 37 0.76 -7.04 -2.48
CA ILE A 37 1.77 -6.13 -3.04
C ILE A 37 2.00 -6.46 -4.52
N LEU A 38 2.76 -5.62 -5.21
CA LEU A 38 3.29 -5.95 -6.53
C LEU A 38 4.74 -6.48 -6.44
N PRO A 39 5.21 -7.29 -7.41
CA PRO A 39 6.61 -7.74 -7.47
C PRO A 39 7.62 -6.58 -7.44
N GLU A 40 7.26 -5.44 -8.03
CA GLU A 40 8.06 -4.22 -8.11
C GLU A 40 8.45 -3.68 -6.72
N LEU A 41 7.62 -3.92 -5.69
CA LEU A 41 7.98 -3.57 -4.31
C LEU A 41 9.23 -4.32 -3.85
N ASN A 42 9.38 -5.60 -4.21
CA ASN A 42 10.57 -6.37 -3.85
C ASN A 42 11.81 -5.84 -4.59
N GLU A 43 11.65 -5.31 -5.80
CA GLU A 43 12.73 -4.66 -6.54
C GLU A 43 13.17 -3.37 -5.85
N GLU A 44 12.23 -2.56 -5.34
CA GLU A 44 12.56 -1.37 -4.55
C GLU A 44 13.30 -1.72 -3.26
N LEU A 45 12.83 -2.76 -2.55
CA LEU A 45 13.44 -3.21 -1.30
C LEU A 45 14.87 -3.75 -1.49
N ALA A 46 15.22 -4.23 -2.67
CA ALA A 46 16.59 -4.63 -3.01
C ALA A 46 17.58 -3.44 -3.04
N GLY A 47 17.09 -2.20 -3.00
CA GLY A 47 17.90 -1.00 -2.95
C GLY A 47 18.63 -0.82 -1.60
N ARG A 48 19.94 -0.56 -1.64
CA ARG A 48 20.80 -0.38 -0.44
C ARG A 48 20.24 0.59 0.60
N ARG A 49 19.59 1.67 0.15
CA ARG A 49 19.01 2.69 1.03
C ARG A 49 17.89 2.11 1.90
N LEU A 50 16.97 1.36 1.29
CA LEU A 50 15.85 0.76 2.01
C LEU A 50 16.31 -0.41 2.88
N GLN A 51 17.22 -1.26 2.40
CA GLN A 51 17.82 -2.31 3.23
C GLN A 51 18.52 -1.75 4.47
N SER A 52 19.27 -0.65 4.33
CA SER A 52 19.96 -0.02 5.47
C SER A 52 18.97 0.58 6.49
N LYS A 53 17.84 1.15 6.02
CA LYS A 53 16.81 1.75 6.88
C LYS A 53 15.90 0.70 7.52
N PHE A 54 15.64 -0.40 6.82
CA PHE A 54 14.70 -1.45 7.22
C PHE A 54 15.34 -2.83 7.10
N PRO A 55 16.38 -3.14 7.89
CA PRO A 55 17.12 -4.41 7.76
C PRO A 55 16.25 -5.65 8.01
N TRP A 56 15.14 -5.48 8.73
CA TRP A 56 14.18 -6.54 9.02
C TRP A 56 13.45 -7.07 7.78
N VAL A 57 13.42 -6.32 6.66
CA VAL A 57 12.67 -6.76 5.46
C VAL A 57 13.22 -8.06 4.88
N ASP A 58 14.51 -8.33 5.08
CA ASP A 58 15.17 -9.53 4.56
C ASP A 58 15.09 -10.72 5.53
N GLU A 59 14.49 -10.55 6.71
CA GLU A 59 14.19 -11.69 7.59
C GLU A 59 13.15 -12.61 6.93
N GLU A 60 13.31 -13.93 7.14
CA GLU A 60 12.58 -14.99 6.42
C GLU A 60 11.06 -14.80 6.49
N GLU A 61 10.52 -14.45 7.66
CA GLU A 61 9.07 -14.26 7.85
C GLU A 61 8.47 -13.22 6.89
N PHE A 62 9.20 -12.13 6.63
CA PHE A 62 8.72 -11.07 5.75
C PHE A 62 8.98 -11.39 4.28
N ALA A 63 10.11 -12.03 3.98
CA ALA A 63 10.43 -12.47 2.63
C ALA A 63 9.37 -13.48 2.13
N GLU A 64 8.95 -14.43 2.98
CA GLU A 64 7.87 -15.35 2.65
C GLU A 64 6.52 -14.65 2.52
N ASN A 65 6.18 -13.70 3.42
CA ASN A 65 4.92 -12.97 3.32
C ASN A 65 4.84 -12.13 2.02
N ARG A 66 5.96 -11.60 1.53
CA ARG A 66 6.05 -10.84 0.27
C ARG A 66 6.05 -11.66 -1.03
N LYS A 67 5.81 -12.97 -0.96
CA LYS A 67 5.57 -13.80 -2.16
C LYS A 67 4.11 -13.81 -2.62
N HIS A 68 3.23 -13.07 -1.95
CA HIS A 68 1.81 -13.03 -2.23
C HIS A 68 1.43 -11.85 -3.12
N PHE A 69 1.26 -12.14 -4.40
CA PHE A 69 0.85 -11.16 -5.42
C PHE A 69 -0.59 -11.44 -5.90
N PRO A 70 -1.28 -10.44 -6.49
CA PRO A 70 -2.56 -10.68 -7.13
C PRO A 70 -2.43 -11.71 -8.25
N VAL A 71 -3.30 -12.73 -8.25
CA VAL A 71 -3.40 -13.67 -9.37
C VAL A 71 -4.06 -12.95 -10.55
N ILE A 72 -3.33 -12.82 -11.66
CA ILE A 72 -3.77 -12.13 -12.87
C ILE A 72 -3.78 -13.09 -14.08
N ALA A 73 -4.82 -12.99 -14.91
CA ALA A 73 -4.89 -13.74 -16.16
C ALA A 73 -3.99 -13.11 -17.24
N LYS A 74 -3.58 -13.88 -18.25
CA LYS A 74 -2.74 -13.38 -19.36
C LYS A 74 -3.34 -12.17 -20.08
N LYS A 75 -4.67 -12.16 -20.28
CA LYS A 75 -5.38 -11.04 -20.89
C LYS A 75 -5.28 -9.78 -20.02
N GLN A 76 -5.52 -9.91 -18.71
CA GLN A 76 -5.40 -8.80 -17.76
C GLN A 76 -3.97 -8.27 -17.71
N LYS A 77 -2.96 -9.14 -17.76
CA LYS A 77 -1.55 -8.72 -17.80
C LYS A 77 -1.25 -7.79 -18.98
N LEU A 78 -1.82 -8.09 -20.16
CA LEU A 78 -1.67 -7.22 -21.33
C LEU A 78 -2.36 -5.87 -21.13
N SER A 79 -3.58 -5.87 -20.59
CA SER A 79 -4.31 -4.64 -20.28
C SER A 79 -3.56 -3.77 -19.25
N ILE A 80 -3.05 -4.38 -18.17
CA ILE A 80 -2.22 -3.71 -17.16
C ILE A 80 -0.99 -3.08 -17.78
N GLN A 81 -0.31 -3.77 -18.69
CA GLN A 81 0.86 -3.21 -19.36
C GLN A 81 0.51 -2.00 -20.25
N GLN A 82 -0.58 -2.07 -21.03
CA GLN A 82 -1.02 -0.96 -21.86
C GLN A 82 -1.42 0.26 -21.04
N THR A 83 -2.16 0.02 -19.95
CA THR A 83 -2.57 1.07 -19.00
C THR A 83 -1.36 1.68 -18.31
N PHE A 84 -0.36 0.87 -17.93
CA PHE A 84 0.92 1.37 -17.41
C PHE A 84 1.65 2.25 -18.41
N GLU A 85 1.77 1.84 -19.68
CA GLU A 85 2.48 2.62 -20.71
C GLU A 85 1.82 3.99 -20.89
N TYR A 86 0.48 4.05 -20.88
CA TYR A 86 -0.26 5.31 -20.94
C TYR A 86 -0.07 6.20 -19.71
N ILE A 87 -0.18 5.63 -18.51
CA ILE A 87 0.05 6.37 -17.25
C ILE A 87 1.48 6.89 -17.19
N TRP A 88 2.46 6.07 -17.57
CA TRP A 88 3.85 6.43 -17.51
C TRP A 88 4.20 7.56 -18.48
N ASP A 89 3.65 7.55 -19.70
CA ASP A 89 3.79 8.66 -20.63
C ASP A 89 3.26 9.98 -20.04
N HIS A 90 2.10 9.95 -19.38
CA HIS A 90 1.54 11.12 -18.70
C HIS A 90 2.43 11.60 -17.52
N VAL A 91 2.97 10.68 -16.70
CA VAL A 91 3.91 11.03 -15.62
C VAL A 91 5.16 11.72 -16.19
N GLN A 92 5.66 11.27 -17.34
CA GLN A 92 6.86 11.84 -17.96
C GLN A 92 6.62 13.21 -18.61
N THR A 93 5.38 13.55 -18.96
CA THR A 93 5.06 14.72 -19.79
C THR A 93 4.27 15.79 -19.05
N GLU A 94 3.33 15.42 -18.19
CA GLU A 94 2.34 16.34 -17.60
C GLU A 94 2.41 16.39 -16.07
N LEU A 95 2.67 15.26 -15.40
CA LEU A 95 2.70 15.17 -13.93
C LEU A 95 4.01 14.52 -13.44
N PRO A 96 5.15 15.23 -13.51
CA PRO A 96 6.41 14.70 -13.00
C PRO A 96 6.39 14.64 -11.46
N GLY A 97 6.89 13.55 -10.89
CA GLY A 97 6.90 13.32 -9.44
C GLY A 97 6.78 11.84 -9.11
N PRO A 98 5.68 11.18 -9.51
CA PRO A 98 5.47 9.75 -9.28
C PRO A 98 6.61 8.91 -9.88
N SER A 99 6.99 7.88 -9.15
CA SER A 99 7.94 6.88 -9.61
C SER A 99 7.30 5.94 -10.63
N ARG A 100 8.15 5.16 -11.31
CA ARG A 100 7.70 4.10 -12.21
C ARG A 100 6.88 3.03 -11.48
N VAL A 101 7.19 2.78 -10.20
CA VAL A 101 6.47 1.80 -9.38
C VAL A 101 5.07 2.32 -9.03
N ASP A 102 4.93 3.62 -8.77
CA ASP A 102 3.63 4.25 -8.53
C ASP A 102 2.72 4.10 -9.75
N ALA A 103 3.25 4.34 -10.95
CA ALA A 103 2.51 4.12 -12.20
C ALA A 103 2.04 2.67 -12.36
N TRP A 104 2.86 1.69 -11.96
CA TRP A 104 2.44 0.28 -11.94
C TRP A 104 1.29 0.04 -10.97
N TYR A 105 1.38 0.52 -9.73
CA TYR A 105 0.29 0.37 -8.76
C TYR A 105 -1.03 0.96 -9.25
N ILE A 106 -1.00 2.15 -9.87
CA ILE A 106 -2.20 2.76 -10.45
C ILE A 106 -2.74 1.92 -11.61
N ALA A 107 -1.89 1.42 -12.51
CA ALA A 107 -2.31 0.55 -13.61
C ALA A 107 -2.99 -0.73 -13.10
N TYR A 108 -2.40 -1.40 -12.10
CA TYR A 108 -3.00 -2.58 -11.48
C TYR A 108 -4.33 -2.25 -10.79
N ALA A 109 -4.42 -1.13 -10.09
CA ALA A 109 -5.64 -0.70 -9.40
C ALA A 109 -6.82 -0.53 -10.34
N LEU A 110 -6.59 0.13 -11.48
CA LEU A 110 -7.59 0.37 -12.51
C LEU A 110 -8.07 -0.93 -13.15
N GLU A 111 -7.13 -1.75 -13.63
CA GLU A 111 -7.47 -2.97 -14.38
C GLU A 111 -8.06 -4.09 -13.51
N LEU A 112 -7.69 -4.14 -12.24
CA LEU A 112 -8.26 -5.10 -11.30
C LEU A 112 -9.52 -4.56 -10.61
N GLY A 113 -9.80 -3.26 -10.72
CA GLY A 113 -10.88 -2.62 -9.99
C GLY A 113 -10.70 -2.82 -8.48
N VAL A 114 -9.53 -2.47 -7.94
CA VAL A 114 -9.18 -2.60 -6.52
C VAL A 114 -8.57 -1.30 -6.00
N PRO A 115 -8.71 -0.97 -4.70
CA PRO A 115 -8.04 0.21 -4.14
C PRO A 115 -6.55 -0.04 -3.85
N VAL A 116 -5.77 1.03 -3.81
CA VAL A 116 -4.38 1.03 -3.33
C VAL A 116 -4.25 1.81 -2.03
N VAL A 117 -3.46 1.27 -1.10
CA VAL A 117 -3.04 1.97 0.11
C VAL A 117 -1.69 2.63 -0.15
N THR A 118 -1.65 3.94 0.01
CA THR A 118 -0.44 4.76 -0.12
C THR A 118 -0.57 6.02 0.74
N ASP A 119 0.54 6.46 1.32
CA ASP A 119 0.62 7.81 1.91
C ASP A 119 1.45 8.79 1.04
N ASP A 120 1.88 8.36 -0.14
CA ASP A 120 2.64 9.20 -1.08
C ASP A 120 1.70 10.19 -1.76
N GLN A 121 2.05 11.48 -1.68
CA GLN A 121 1.20 12.55 -2.21
C GLN A 121 1.27 12.62 -3.74
N ASP A 122 2.43 12.39 -4.33
CA ASP A 122 2.60 12.38 -5.80
C ASP A 122 1.79 11.22 -6.40
N MET A 123 1.86 10.03 -5.77
CA MET A 123 1.02 8.90 -6.16
C MET A 123 -0.47 9.16 -5.96
N THR A 124 -0.85 9.86 -4.88
CA THR A 124 -2.25 10.24 -4.62
C THR A 124 -2.76 11.23 -5.68
N GLU A 125 -1.93 12.17 -6.12
CA GLU A 125 -2.26 13.09 -7.22
C GLU A 125 -2.40 12.34 -8.54
N LEU A 126 -1.48 11.43 -8.85
CA LEU A 126 -1.58 10.55 -10.02
C LEU A 126 -2.88 9.75 -10.02
N ALA A 127 -3.23 9.14 -8.89
CA ALA A 127 -4.47 8.38 -8.75
C ALA A 127 -5.71 9.22 -9.05
N LYS A 128 -5.73 10.49 -8.63
CA LYS A 128 -6.85 11.42 -8.93
C LYS A 128 -6.98 11.69 -10.42
N VAL A 129 -5.85 11.86 -11.14
CA VAL A 129 -5.87 12.10 -12.59
C VAL A 129 -6.54 10.95 -13.33
N PHE A 130 -6.25 9.71 -12.91
CA PHE A 130 -6.74 8.50 -13.56
C PHE A 130 -8.00 7.90 -12.92
N ASP A 131 -8.60 8.57 -11.94
CA ASP A 131 -9.74 8.08 -11.16
C ASP A 131 -9.51 6.69 -10.51
N ALA A 132 -8.27 6.43 -10.11
CA ALA A 132 -7.91 5.23 -9.36
C ALA A 132 -8.27 5.40 -7.88
N ARG A 133 -8.85 4.35 -7.29
CA ARG A 133 -9.21 4.37 -5.87
C ARG A 133 -7.96 4.23 -5.00
N VAL A 134 -7.72 5.22 -4.16
CA VAL A 134 -6.64 5.20 -3.17
C VAL A 134 -7.17 5.50 -1.76
N MET A 135 -6.47 5.00 -0.75
CA MET A 135 -6.73 5.34 0.66
C MET A 135 -5.41 5.44 1.42
N SER A 136 -5.38 6.22 2.51
CA SER A 136 -4.20 6.30 3.36
C SER A 136 -4.01 5.06 4.21
N THR A 137 -2.79 4.87 4.75
CA THR A 137 -2.50 3.81 5.73
C THR A 137 -3.42 3.94 6.95
N MET A 138 -3.75 5.18 7.35
CA MET A 138 -4.68 5.44 8.46
C MET A 138 -6.11 5.01 8.15
N ALA A 139 -6.58 5.20 6.92
CA ALA A 139 -7.88 4.70 6.48
C ALA A 139 -7.93 3.17 6.49
N LEU A 140 -6.86 2.49 6.06
CA LEU A 140 -6.76 1.03 6.18
C LEU A 140 -6.81 0.56 7.64
N LEU A 141 -6.06 1.21 8.53
CA LEU A 141 -6.08 0.89 9.97
C LEU A 141 -7.47 1.07 10.59
N LYS A 142 -8.23 2.06 10.13
CA LYS A 142 -9.63 2.24 10.56
C LYS A 142 -10.51 1.08 10.13
N ILE A 143 -10.37 0.60 8.90
CA ILE A 143 -11.09 -0.59 8.40
C ILE A 143 -10.72 -1.82 9.22
N MET A 144 -9.42 -2.03 9.49
CA MET A 144 -8.95 -3.14 10.31
C MET A 144 -9.50 -3.08 11.73
N LEU A 145 -9.56 -1.89 12.33
CA LEU A 145 -10.13 -1.68 13.67
C LEU A 145 -11.62 -2.00 13.68
N ASP A 146 -12.37 -1.48 12.71
CA ASP A 146 -13.83 -1.66 12.63
C ASP A 146 -14.23 -3.12 12.45
N CYS A 147 -13.37 -3.90 11.79
CA CYS A 147 -13.54 -5.34 11.61
C CYS A 147 -12.97 -6.18 12.75
N GLY A 148 -12.41 -5.55 13.80
CA GLY A 148 -11.78 -6.25 14.93
C GLY A 148 -10.48 -7.00 14.58
N HIS A 149 -9.86 -6.69 13.44
CA HIS A 149 -8.59 -7.29 13.01
C HIS A 149 -7.38 -6.69 13.75
N THR A 150 -7.52 -5.47 14.25
CA THR A 150 -6.55 -4.79 15.12
C THR A 150 -7.27 -4.02 16.20
N ASP A 151 -6.51 -3.45 17.14
CA ASP A 151 -7.04 -2.62 18.23
C ASP A 151 -6.31 -1.27 18.33
N MET A 152 -6.87 -0.35 19.12
CA MET A 152 -6.28 0.97 19.32
C MET A 152 -4.89 0.90 19.97
N ARG A 153 -4.61 -0.13 20.78
CA ARG A 153 -3.29 -0.30 21.40
C ARG A 153 -2.23 -0.56 20.33
N THR A 154 -2.56 -1.42 19.37
CA THR A 154 -1.71 -1.74 18.23
C THR A 154 -1.51 -0.49 17.36
N ILE A 155 -2.59 0.22 17.02
CA ILE A 155 -2.53 1.45 16.21
C ILE A 155 -1.67 2.53 16.89
N ASP A 156 -1.89 2.79 18.18
CA ASP A 156 -1.14 3.81 18.92
C ASP A 156 0.37 3.45 18.98
N GLY A 157 0.70 2.17 19.21
CA GLY A 157 2.09 1.69 19.18
C GLY A 157 2.73 1.78 17.78
N LEU A 158 1.93 1.61 16.72
CA LEU A 158 2.36 1.73 15.33
C LEU A 158 2.70 3.19 15.00
N ILE A 159 1.88 4.14 15.47
CA ILE A 159 2.13 5.58 15.35
C ILE A 159 3.39 6.00 16.12
N ASP A 160 3.59 5.49 17.33
CA ASP A 160 4.79 5.78 18.11
C ASP A 160 6.06 5.23 17.44
N TYR A 161 5.96 4.04 16.83
CA TYR A 161 7.04 3.49 15.99
C TYR A 161 7.36 4.43 14.81
N TRP A 162 6.35 4.90 14.07
CA TRP A 162 6.57 5.85 12.97
C TRP A 162 7.23 7.14 13.43
N ARG A 163 6.82 7.69 14.58
CA ARG A 163 7.43 8.88 15.18
C ARG A 163 8.90 8.66 15.51
N TYR A 164 9.22 7.52 16.15
CA TYR A 164 10.59 7.18 16.52
C TYR A 164 11.50 7.07 15.28
N PHE A 165 11.01 6.44 14.21
CA PHE A 165 11.77 6.28 12.96
C PHE A 165 11.68 7.48 12.00
N SER A 166 11.00 8.57 12.41
CA SER A 166 10.73 9.75 11.57
C SER A 166 10.14 9.38 10.20
N ASP A 167 9.28 8.36 10.17
CA ASP A 167 8.63 7.84 8.97
C ASP A 167 7.12 7.91 9.12
N ILE A 168 6.62 9.14 9.11
CA ILE A 168 5.24 9.47 9.44
C ILE A 168 4.46 9.77 8.15
N PRO A 169 3.23 9.25 7.98
CA PRO A 169 2.35 9.68 6.88
C PRO A 169 2.15 11.19 6.86
N ALA A 170 2.18 11.81 5.68
CA ALA A 170 2.09 13.27 5.53
C ALA A 170 0.84 13.86 6.23
N ASN A 171 -0.29 13.16 6.14
CA ASN A 171 -1.57 13.59 6.67
C ASN A 171 -1.92 12.96 8.03
N LEU A 172 -0.95 12.35 8.74
CA LEU A 172 -1.20 11.58 9.97
C LEU A 172 -2.11 12.31 10.96
N ARG A 173 -1.82 13.59 11.25
CA ARG A 173 -2.58 14.34 12.26
C ARG A 173 -4.04 14.55 11.86
N ALA A 174 -4.27 14.92 10.59
CA ALA A 174 -5.61 15.14 10.06
C ALA A 174 -6.40 13.82 10.05
N ASP A 175 -5.78 12.76 9.52
CA ASP A 175 -6.38 11.43 9.42
C ASP A 175 -6.68 10.85 10.80
N TYR A 176 -5.76 10.96 11.76
CA TYR A 176 -5.94 10.42 13.11
C TYR A 176 -7.14 11.08 13.82
N SER A 177 -7.23 12.40 13.73
CA SER A 177 -8.35 13.15 14.30
C SER A 177 -9.67 12.81 13.62
N HIS A 178 -9.68 12.78 12.29
CA HIS A 178 -10.89 12.52 11.52
C HIS A 178 -11.41 11.08 11.68
N LEU A 179 -10.51 10.09 11.65
CA LEU A 179 -10.87 8.67 11.62
C LEU A 179 -11.04 8.07 13.01
N PHE A 180 -10.32 8.56 14.03
CA PHE A 180 -10.30 7.98 15.37
C PHE A 180 -10.82 8.93 16.46
N GLY A 181 -11.17 10.17 16.12
CA GLY A 181 -11.76 11.13 17.05
C GLY A 181 -10.80 11.61 18.17
N LYS A 182 -9.49 11.45 17.98
CA LYS A 182 -8.45 11.84 18.94
C LYS A 182 -7.60 12.99 18.39
N SER A 183 -7.44 14.06 19.18
CA SER A 183 -6.66 15.27 18.87
C SER A 183 -5.23 15.21 19.35
#